data_AF-E6TX83-F1
#
_entry.id   AF-E6TX83-F1
#
_cell.length_a   1.000
_cell.length_b   1.000
_cell.length_c   1.000
_cell.angle_alpha   90.00
_cell.angle_beta   90.00
_cell.angle_gamma   90.00
#
_symmetry.space_group_name_H-M   'P 1'
#
loop_
_entity.id
_entity.type
_entity.pdbx_description
1 polymer ?
#
loop_
_entity_poly.entity_id
_entity_poly.type
_entity_poly.pdbx_seq_one_letter_code
_entity_poly.pdbx_strand_id
1 'polypeptide(L)'
;MKKTVLLLFSMLLLFFIVACGSEEEANVDAEETEEETEEIEEQEPEEEEISDEELIIEVIQLNLDAGNNEDIDLYMSTLHSDSPQYDLTREQLTQLFEVYDLQYTLDDIEVIEITGDEAEVRLIQTTEKLAGPEFQDNQVEALNRMKKENGEWKIYDTEIIEATYLNDEDTEAAVTDGEAIDFGGGLTLTDHGYAADGFYQYVVGTIVNESDSTYSYVQVDVSLTDENGNIIGGTFDNINNLEPGQTWEFEALVFDDGVAYYEIVDIFGYDLSVFDTDFDPSHLEVVDHKLVSDDYYSYVEGTIVNEGDETYSYVQIDISLYDEDGNRIGSTFDNINDLQPGETWKFEALIFEPNVDSYEIIEISGF
;
A
#
# COMPACT_ATOMS: atom_id res chain seq x y z
N MET A 1 18.73 48.14 34.20
CA MET A 1 19.84 48.05 35.20
C MET A 1 19.37 47.06 36.26
N LYS A 2 19.96 45.89 36.54
CA LYS A 2 21.27 45.28 36.32
C LYS A 2 21.07 43.77 36.03
N LYS A 3 22.03 43.19 35.30
CA LYS A 3 22.20 41.76 34.98
C LYS A 3 22.32 40.90 36.26
N THR A 4 22.06 39.59 36.18
CA THR A 4 23.04 38.50 36.45
C THR A 4 22.44 37.14 36.06
N VAL A 5 23.20 36.41 35.25
CA VAL A 5 23.08 35.00 34.84
C VAL A 5 23.86 34.14 35.86
N LEU A 6 23.43 32.91 36.18
CA LEU A 6 24.20 31.65 36.00
C LEU A 6 23.55 30.45 36.72
N LEU A 7 23.46 29.35 35.96
CA LEU A 7 23.20 27.96 36.38
C LEU A 7 24.25 27.40 37.36
N LEU A 8 23.83 26.43 38.17
CA LEU A 8 24.65 25.29 38.63
C LEU A 8 23.76 24.28 39.37
N PHE A 9 23.63 23.06 38.84
CA PHE A 9 23.20 21.88 39.60
C PHE A 9 24.01 20.69 39.08
N SER A 10 25.02 20.28 39.83
CA SER A 10 25.66 18.97 39.73
C SER A 10 25.53 18.33 41.11
N MET A 11 24.76 17.24 41.15
CA MET A 11 24.45 16.46 42.33
C MET A 11 25.14 15.11 42.14
N LEU A 12 26.16 14.86 42.96
CA LEU A 12 26.72 13.52 43.11
C LEU A 12 27.01 13.30 44.60
N LEU A 13 26.31 12.34 45.21
CA LEU A 13 26.77 11.68 46.42
C LEU A 13 26.05 10.34 46.63
N LEU A 14 26.84 9.37 47.10
CA LEU A 14 26.51 8.14 47.86
C LEU A 14 26.23 6.87 47.02
N PHE A 15 26.74 5.67 47.32
CA PHE A 15 27.48 5.06 48.46
C PHE A 15 28.25 3.85 47.86
N PHE A 16 29.41 3.39 48.36
CA PHE A 16 29.49 2.46 49.49
C PHE A 16 30.90 2.40 50.13
N ILE A 17 30.86 2.12 51.43
CA ILE A 17 31.92 1.99 52.45
C ILE A 17 32.48 0.53 52.38
N VAL A 18 33.74 0.18 52.66
CA VAL A 18 34.44 -0.12 53.94
C VAL A 18 35.74 -0.84 53.47
N ALA A 19 36.96 -0.56 53.93
CA ALA A 19 37.53 -1.07 55.18
C ALA A 19 38.93 -0.50 55.47
N CYS A 20 39.16 -0.22 56.76
CA CYS A 20 40.45 0.15 57.36
C CYS A 20 41.47 -1.00 57.36
N GLY A 21 42.75 -0.67 57.26
CA GLY A 21 43.87 -1.52 57.67
C GLY A 21 45.13 -0.67 57.90
N SER A 22 45.68 -0.74 59.11
CA SER A 22 46.72 0.13 59.68
C SER A 22 48.16 -0.23 59.31
N GLU A 23 49.04 0.76 59.44
CA GLU A 23 50.51 0.70 59.35
C GLU A 23 51.17 -0.35 60.26
N GLU A 24 52.22 -1.02 59.77
CA GLU A 24 53.38 -1.40 60.57
C GLU A 24 54.64 -1.58 59.67
N GLU A 25 55.74 -0.94 60.06
CA GLU A 25 57.03 -0.91 59.36
C GLU A 25 57.83 -2.22 59.47
N ALA A 26 58.58 -2.58 58.42
CA ALA A 26 59.85 -3.30 58.54
C ALA A 26 60.77 -3.05 57.34
N ASN A 27 61.95 -2.50 57.64
CA ASN A 27 63.10 -2.19 56.78
C ASN A 27 64.01 -3.42 56.61
N VAL A 28 64.33 -3.86 55.38
CA VAL A 28 65.55 -4.64 55.07
C VAL A 28 66.03 -4.43 53.62
N ASP A 29 67.30 -4.03 53.52
CA ASP A 29 68.31 -4.14 52.44
C ASP A 29 68.00 -3.75 50.99
N ALA A 30 68.80 -2.77 50.54
CA ALA A 30 69.06 -2.45 49.15
C ALA A 30 70.05 -3.47 48.55
N GLU A 31 69.59 -4.24 47.58
CA GLU A 31 70.41 -4.79 46.51
C GLU A 31 70.03 -4.05 45.22
N GLU A 32 71.03 -3.44 44.58
CA GLU A 32 70.91 -2.81 43.27
C GLU A 32 70.64 -3.90 42.22
N THR A 33 69.42 -3.88 41.66
CA THR A 33 69.11 -4.52 40.38
C THR A 33 68.80 -3.39 39.40
N GLU A 34 69.64 -3.26 38.36
CA GLU A 34 69.38 -2.39 37.22
C GLU A 34 68.08 -2.86 36.55
N GLU A 35 66.99 -2.11 36.71
CA GLU A 35 65.80 -2.25 35.88
C GLU A 35 66.11 -1.63 34.51
N GLU A 36 66.22 -2.48 33.49
CA GLU A 36 65.93 -2.08 32.11
C GLU A 36 64.45 -1.66 32.08
N THR A 37 64.21 -0.35 32.10
CA THR A 37 62.90 0.22 31.78
C THR A 37 62.65 -0.01 30.29
N GLU A 38 61.91 -1.06 29.95
CA GLU A 38 61.16 -1.09 28.69
C GLU A 38 60.12 0.05 28.77
N GLU A 39 60.25 1.04 27.90
CA GLU A 39 59.19 2.00 27.62
C GLU A 39 57.99 1.20 27.10
N ILE A 40 57.02 0.98 27.98
CA ILE A 40 55.67 0.61 27.56
C ILE A 40 55.07 1.89 26.99
N GLU A 41 55.03 2.00 25.66
CA GLU A 41 54.13 2.95 25.00
C GLU A 41 52.71 2.62 25.46
N GLU A 42 52.16 3.47 26.34
CA GLU A 42 50.72 3.51 26.58
C GLU A 42 50.05 3.83 25.25
N GLN A 43 49.57 2.79 24.57
CA GLN A 43 48.61 2.94 23.49
C GLN A 43 47.33 3.49 24.12
N GLU A 44 46.98 4.73 23.76
CA GLU A 44 45.63 5.24 23.97
C GLU A 44 44.64 4.25 23.34
N PRO A 45 43.50 3.95 23.98
CA PRO A 45 42.52 3.07 23.38
C PRO A 45 42.05 3.68 22.06
N GLU A 46 42.21 2.97 20.95
CA GLU A 46 41.54 3.31 19.69
C GLU A 46 40.03 3.34 19.97
N GLU A 47 39.40 4.52 19.87
CA GLU A 47 37.95 4.61 19.74
C GLU A 47 37.59 3.87 18.44
N GLU A 48 36.99 2.68 18.54
CA GLU A 48 36.42 2.00 17.37
C GLU A 48 35.35 2.91 16.78
N GLU A 49 35.61 3.51 15.62
CA GLU A 49 34.58 4.20 14.84
C GLU A 49 33.52 3.17 14.45
N ILE A 50 32.29 3.38 14.92
CA ILE A 50 31.12 2.59 14.54
C ILE A 50 30.95 2.71 13.02
N SER A 51 30.81 1.57 12.35
CA SER A 51 30.66 1.53 10.89
C SER A 51 29.33 2.14 10.45
N ASP A 52 29.26 2.65 9.20
CA ASP A 52 27.99 3.13 8.63
C ASP A 52 26.92 2.02 8.63
N GLU A 53 27.32 0.76 8.45
CA GLU A 53 26.44 -0.41 8.52
C GLU A 53 25.81 -0.56 9.92
N GLU A 54 26.61 -0.48 10.97
CA GLU A 54 26.12 -0.54 12.36
C GLU A 54 25.21 0.66 12.69
N LEU A 55 25.58 1.88 12.27
CA LEU A 55 24.75 3.07 12.47
C LEU A 55 23.39 2.98 11.77
N ILE A 56 23.35 2.41 10.56
CA ILE A 56 22.10 2.19 9.82
C ILE A 56 21.20 1.20 10.58
N ILE A 57 21.76 0.09 11.05
CA ILE A 57 21.03 -0.92 11.84
C ILE A 57 20.50 -0.30 13.13
N GLU A 58 21.27 0.53 13.82
CA GLU A 58 20.84 1.25 15.03
C GLU A 58 19.64 2.17 14.75
N VAL A 59 19.62 2.89 13.62
CA VAL A 59 18.49 3.76 13.24
C VAL A 59 17.20 2.94 13.01
N ILE A 60 17.30 1.78 12.36
CA ILE A 60 16.16 0.90 12.12
C ILE A 60 15.64 0.30 13.44
N GLN A 61 16.53 -0.16 14.31
CA GLN A 61 16.16 -0.65 15.63
C GLN A 61 15.51 0.45 16.47
N LEU A 62 16.05 1.67 16.46
CA LEU A 62 15.48 2.81 17.16
C LEU A 62 14.08 3.16 16.64
N ASN A 63 13.85 3.02 15.33
CA ASN A 63 12.54 3.23 14.73
C ASN A 63 11.52 2.20 15.23
N LEU A 64 11.87 0.90 15.24
CA LEU A 64 11.03 -0.15 15.79
C LEU A 64 10.76 0.05 17.29
N ASP A 65 11.79 0.37 18.07
CA ASP A 65 11.67 0.60 19.50
C ASP A 65 10.76 1.81 19.79
N ALA A 66 10.87 2.87 19.00
CA ALA A 66 9.96 4.01 19.09
C ALA A 66 8.52 3.61 18.77
N GLY A 67 8.31 2.77 17.75
CA GLY A 67 7.00 2.22 17.40
C GLY A 67 6.39 1.39 18.53
N ASN A 68 7.17 0.47 19.11
CA ASN A 68 6.78 -0.37 20.24
C ASN A 68 6.49 0.42 21.52
N ASN A 69 7.14 1.57 21.71
CA ASN A 69 6.91 2.45 22.86
C ASN A 69 5.89 3.56 22.57
N GLU A 70 5.28 3.56 21.38
CA GLU A 70 4.36 4.60 20.90
C GLU A 70 4.96 6.03 20.98
N ASP A 71 6.29 6.15 20.86
CA ASP A 71 7.01 7.43 20.92
C ASP A 71 7.11 8.06 19.53
N ILE A 72 6.08 8.82 19.18
CA ILE A 72 5.99 9.50 17.88
C ILE A 72 7.16 10.45 17.64
N ASP A 73 7.62 11.19 18.65
CA ASP A 73 8.70 12.16 18.47
C ASP A 73 10.02 11.44 18.17
N LEU A 74 10.30 10.35 18.87
CA LEU A 74 11.47 9.51 18.61
C LEU A 74 11.38 8.81 17.26
N TYR A 75 10.21 8.26 16.91
CA TYR A 75 9.98 7.61 15.61
C TYR A 75 10.23 8.61 14.46
N MET A 76 9.64 9.80 14.55
CA MET A 76 9.82 10.84 13.54
C MET A 76 11.26 11.38 13.48
N SER A 77 12.07 11.18 14.52
CA SER A 77 13.49 11.57 14.52
C SER A 77 14.40 10.61 13.75
N THR A 78 13.92 9.39 13.45
CA THR A 78 14.64 8.42 12.61
C THR A 78 14.33 8.59 11.12
N LEU A 79 13.34 9.41 10.77
CA LEU A 79 12.96 9.69 9.39
C LEU A 79 13.66 10.94 8.86
N HIS A 80 13.98 10.93 7.57
CA HIS A 80 14.58 12.07 6.88
C HIS A 80 13.51 13.15 6.66
N SER A 81 13.80 14.42 6.97
CA SER A 81 12.77 15.48 6.92
C SER A 81 12.28 15.81 5.51
N ASP A 82 13.08 15.56 4.47
CA ASP A 82 12.67 15.65 3.06
C ASP A 82 11.92 14.41 2.53
N SER A 83 11.62 13.40 3.36
CA SER A 83 10.83 12.24 2.94
C SER A 83 9.43 12.70 2.49
N PRO A 84 8.92 12.25 1.33
CA PRO A 84 7.58 12.61 0.88
C PRO A 84 6.47 12.08 1.80
N GLN A 85 6.77 11.05 2.62
CA GLN A 85 5.81 10.49 3.58
C GLN A 85 5.90 11.13 4.97
N TYR A 86 6.89 11.99 5.26
CA TYR A 86 7.18 12.46 6.63
C TYR A 86 5.96 12.99 7.41
N ASP A 87 5.21 13.94 6.82
CA ASP A 87 4.04 14.52 7.50
C ASP A 87 2.88 13.51 7.61
N LEU A 88 2.67 12.69 6.56
CA LEU A 88 1.65 11.65 6.54
C LEU A 88 1.91 10.57 7.61
N THR A 89 3.17 10.15 7.77
CA THR A 89 3.57 9.17 8.78
C THR A 89 3.23 9.64 10.19
N ARG A 90 3.48 10.90 10.53
CA ARG A 90 3.11 11.45 11.85
C ARG A 90 1.60 11.38 12.10
N GLU A 91 0.80 11.77 11.09
CA GLU A 91 -0.66 11.76 11.20
C GLU A 91 -1.22 10.34 11.32
N GLN A 92 -0.67 9.39 10.57
CA GLN A 92 -1.04 7.98 10.64
C GLN A 92 -0.67 7.34 11.98
N LEU A 93 0.56 7.55 12.48
CA LEU A 93 0.99 7.03 13.78
C LEU A 93 0.14 7.59 14.93
N THR A 94 -0.22 8.87 14.86
CA THR A 94 -1.10 9.49 15.88
C THR A 94 -2.44 8.79 15.95
N GLN A 95 -3.04 8.46 14.80
CA GLN A 95 -4.31 7.75 14.74
C GLN A 95 -4.17 6.27 15.13
N LEU A 96 -3.07 5.63 14.71
CA LEU A 96 -2.81 4.22 14.97
C LEU A 96 -2.65 3.96 16.47
N PHE A 97 -1.78 4.70 17.15
CA PHE A 97 -1.51 4.54 18.59
C PHE A 97 -2.69 4.95 19.48
N GLU A 98 -3.65 5.72 18.98
CA GLU A 98 -4.90 5.99 19.72
C GLU A 98 -5.81 4.76 19.78
N VAL A 99 -5.68 3.82 18.83
CA VAL A 99 -6.65 2.75 18.58
C VAL A 99 -6.07 1.36 18.80
N TYR A 100 -4.79 1.17 18.51
CA TYR A 100 -4.10 -0.12 18.55
C TYR A 100 -2.89 -0.09 19.48
N ASP A 101 -2.65 -1.24 20.11
CA ASP A 101 -1.43 -1.59 20.81
C ASP A 101 -0.79 -2.74 20.00
N LEU A 102 0.27 -2.44 19.26
CA LEU A 102 0.94 -3.35 18.32
C LEU A 102 2.39 -3.60 18.77
N GLN A 103 2.85 -4.82 18.58
CA GLN A 103 4.23 -5.24 18.80
C GLN A 103 4.92 -5.47 17.46
N TYR A 104 6.02 -4.76 17.24
CA TYR A 104 6.91 -4.91 16.10
C TYR A 104 8.15 -5.71 16.52
N THR A 105 8.55 -6.68 15.72
CA THR A 105 9.81 -7.43 15.88
C THR A 105 10.61 -7.42 14.59
N LEU A 106 11.93 -7.20 14.70
CA LEU A 106 12.85 -7.32 13.58
C LEU A 106 13.33 -8.78 13.51
N ASP A 107 12.89 -9.50 12.49
CA ASP A 107 13.22 -10.90 12.28
C ASP A 107 14.55 -11.07 11.54
N ASP A 108 14.79 -10.23 10.53
CA ASP A 108 16.02 -10.21 9.74
C ASP A 108 16.34 -8.80 9.23
N ILE A 109 17.63 -8.53 9.00
CA ILE A 109 18.13 -7.26 8.46
C ILE A 109 19.42 -7.47 7.67
N GLU A 110 19.47 -6.93 6.46
CA GLU A 110 20.63 -6.98 5.56
C GLU A 110 20.86 -5.61 4.93
N VAL A 111 22.02 -5.01 5.18
CA VAL A 111 22.44 -3.79 4.47
C VAL A 111 23.01 -4.21 3.11
N ILE A 112 22.27 -3.89 2.04
CA ILE A 112 22.56 -4.36 0.67
C ILE A 112 23.72 -3.54 0.07
N GLU A 113 23.59 -2.22 0.14
CA GLU A 113 24.53 -1.28 -0.48
C GLU A 113 24.64 0.00 0.35
N ILE A 114 25.86 0.53 0.45
CA ILE A 114 26.15 1.87 0.98
C ILE A 114 26.94 2.63 -0.09
N THR A 115 26.37 3.72 -0.59
CA THR A 115 26.98 4.56 -1.63
C THR A 115 26.93 6.03 -1.21
N GLY A 116 28.03 6.48 -0.59
CA GLY A 116 28.17 7.86 -0.14
C GLY A 116 27.25 8.19 1.03
N ASP A 117 26.25 9.03 0.78
CA ASP A 117 25.26 9.49 1.77
C ASP A 117 23.92 8.74 1.65
N GLU A 118 23.87 7.67 0.87
CA GLU A 118 22.68 6.83 0.63
C GLU A 118 22.99 5.35 0.89
N ALA A 119 22.00 4.60 1.34
CA ALA A 119 22.11 3.15 1.52
C ALA A 119 20.77 2.44 1.29
N GLU A 120 20.81 1.15 0.96
CA GLU A 120 19.65 0.29 0.83
C GLU A 120 19.72 -0.85 1.83
N VAL A 121 18.61 -1.09 2.53
CA VAL A 121 18.52 -2.10 3.60
C VAL A 121 17.29 -2.96 3.38
N ARG A 122 17.48 -4.27 3.27
CA ARG A 122 16.38 -5.24 3.31
C ARG A 122 16.11 -5.62 4.75
N LEU A 123 14.84 -5.71 5.14
CA LEU A 123 14.47 -6.24 6.44
C LEU A 123 13.24 -7.12 6.37
N ILE A 124 13.12 -8.01 7.35
CA ILE A 124 11.91 -8.76 7.65
C ILE A 124 11.42 -8.30 9.01
N GLN A 125 10.20 -7.78 9.07
CA GLN A 125 9.57 -7.32 10.30
C GLN A 125 8.25 -8.05 10.50
N THR A 126 8.00 -8.51 11.71
CA THR A 126 6.70 -9.03 12.14
C THR A 126 5.97 -7.98 12.97
N THR A 127 4.66 -7.85 12.73
CA THR A 127 3.74 -7.01 13.50
C THR A 127 2.63 -7.87 14.09
N GLU A 128 2.52 -7.90 15.41
CA GLU A 128 1.51 -8.64 16.16
C GLU A 128 0.63 -7.68 16.96
N LYS A 129 -0.70 -7.87 16.93
CA LYS A 129 -1.59 -7.09 17.79
C LYS A 129 -1.56 -7.60 19.23
N LEU A 130 -1.29 -6.67 20.16
CA LEU A 130 -1.47 -6.90 21.59
C LEU A 130 -2.88 -6.52 22.06
N ALA A 131 -3.40 -5.37 21.60
CA ALA A 131 -4.76 -4.93 21.87
C ALA A 131 -5.28 -3.96 20.78
N GLY A 132 -6.60 -3.77 20.74
CA GLY A 132 -7.27 -2.92 19.75
C GLY A 132 -8.35 -3.67 18.96
N PRO A 133 -8.90 -3.04 17.92
CA PRO A 133 -9.82 -3.68 16.97
C PRO A 133 -9.23 -4.89 16.25
N GLU A 134 -9.97 -5.44 15.28
CA GLU A 134 -9.43 -6.47 14.40
C GLU A 134 -8.18 -5.96 13.66
N PHE A 135 -7.19 -6.84 13.56
CA PHE A 135 -5.87 -6.58 12.97
C PHE A 135 -5.31 -7.95 12.61
N GLN A 136 -4.84 -8.08 11.37
CA GLN A 136 -4.19 -9.30 10.91
C GLN A 136 -2.70 -9.19 11.18
N ASP A 137 -2.20 -10.02 12.10
CA ASP A 137 -0.77 -10.14 12.37
C ASP A 137 -0.06 -10.50 11.06
N ASN A 138 1.03 -9.80 10.77
CA ASN A 138 1.71 -9.90 9.49
C ASN A 138 3.22 -9.92 9.66
N GLN A 139 3.90 -10.51 8.69
CA GLN A 139 5.32 -10.42 8.47
C GLN A 139 5.53 -9.74 7.11
N VAL A 140 6.30 -8.65 7.10
CA VAL A 140 6.60 -7.89 5.89
C VAL A 140 8.08 -7.99 5.56
N GLU A 141 8.37 -8.21 4.30
CA GLU A 141 9.68 -7.97 3.72
C GLU A 141 9.70 -6.57 3.11
N ALA A 142 10.63 -5.73 3.55
CA ALA A 142 10.70 -4.32 3.14
C ALA A 142 12.11 -3.92 2.70
N LEU A 143 12.15 -2.95 1.78
CA LEU A 143 13.36 -2.24 1.36
C LEU A 143 13.33 -0.81 1.91
N ASN A 144 14.22 -0.51 2.84
CA ASN A 144 14.46 0.84 3.33
C ASN A 144 15.55 1.53 2.52
N ARG A 145 15.23 2.73 2.03
CA ARG A 145 16.20 3.66 1.45
C ARG A 145 16.62 4.63 2.54
N MET A 146 17.90 4.61 2.88
CA MET A 146 18.50 5.44 3.91
C MET A 146 19.20 6.63 3.28
N LYS A 147 19.19 7.78 3.97
CA LYS A 147 19.90 8.98 3.56
C LYS A 147 20.48 9.73 4.76
N LYS A 148 21.69 10.28 4.62
CA LYS A 148 22.27 11.13 5.66
C LYS A 148 21.59 12.50 5.71
N GLU A 149 21.11 12.88 6.88
CA GLU A 149 20.68 14.23 7.22
C GLU A 149 21.64 14.80 8.28
N ASN A 150 22.33 15.89 7.98
CA ASN A 150 23.32 16.51 8.88
C ASN A 150 24.42 15.55 9.39
N GLY A 151 24.73 14.50 8.62
CA GLY A 151 25.74 13.49 8.96
C GLY A 151 25.20 12.27 9.71
N GLU A 152 23.90 12.24 10.04
CA GLU A 152 23.24 11.10 10.67
C GLU A 152 22.39 10.34 9.65
N TRP A 153 22.43 9.01 9.67
CA TRP A 153 21.54 8.19 8.85
C TRP A 153 20.08 8.35 9.29
N LYS A 154 19.18 8.42 8.29
CA LYS A 154 17.73 8.48 8.48
C LYS A 154 17.03 7.62 7.42
N ILE A 155 15.87 7.09 7.74
CA ILE A 155 14.99 6.41 6.78
C ILE A 155 14.36 7.48 5.90
N TYR A 156 14.58 7.41 4.59
CA TYR A 156 14.02 8.34 3.61
C TYR A 156 12.71 7.81 3.03
N ASP A 157 12.66 6.51 2.73
CA ASP A 157 11.52 5.85 2.12
C ASP A 157 11.55 4.35 2.46
N THR A 158 10.37 3.73 2.51
CA THR A 158 10.19 2.31 2.77
C THR A 158 9.26 1.73 1.71
N GLU A 159 9.76 0.74 0.97
CA GLU A 159 8.99 0.01 -0.02
C GLU A 159 8.70 -1.40 0.51
N ILE A 160 7.44 -1.82 0.50
CA ILE A 160 7.05 -3.19 0.85
C ILE A 160 7.26 -4.08 -0.36
N ILE A 161 8.09 -5.12 -0.21
CA ILE A 161 8.34 -6.12 -1.26
C ILE A 161 7.28 -7.21 -1.19
N GLU A 162 7.04 -7.75 0.01
CA GLU A 162 6.13 -8.85 0.27
C GLU A 162 5.49 -8.70 1.66
N ALA A 163 4.26 -9.17 1.82
CA ALA A 163 3.56 -9.23 3.10
C ALA A 163 2.88 -10.59 3.24
N THR A 164 3.09 -11.26 4.37
CA THR A 164 2.49 -12.56 4.73
C THR A 164 1.70 -12.39 6.02
N TYR A 165 0.51 -12.99 6.13
CA TYR A 165 -0.27 -12.97 7.38
C TYR A 165 -0.02 -14.21 8.21
N LEU A 166 0.19 -14.01 9.51
CA LEU A 166 0.64 -15.06 10.42
C LEU A 166 -0.51 -15.81 11.11
N ASN A 167 -1.71 -15.22 11.09
CA ASN A 167 -2.92 -15.79 11.69
C ASN A 167 -4.01 -16.14 10.67
N ASP A 168 -3.70 -16.09 9.38
CA ASP A 168 -4.51 -16.84 8.42
C ASP A 168 -4.26 -18.32 8.71
N GLU A 169 -5.24 -18.99 9.31
CA GLU A 169 -5.41 -20.40 8.98
C GLU A 169 -5.47 -20.42 7.46
N ASP A 170 -4.46 -21.02 6.81
CA ASP A 170 -4.42 -21.34 5.38
C ASP A 170 -5.86 -21.68 4.93
N THR A 171 -6.58 -20.69 4.44
CA THR A 171 -7.84 -20.91 3.76
C THR A 171 -7.42 -21.20 2.35
N GLU A 172 -6.88 -22.41 2.14
CA GLU A 172 -7.00 -23.09 0.87
C GLU A 172 -8.43 -22.84 0.41
N ALA A 173 -8.57 -22.14 -0.71
CA ALA A 173 -9.84 -21.72 -1.29
C ALA A 173 -10.88 -22.82 -1.06
N ALA A 174 -11.84 -22.54 -0.18
CA ALA A 174 -13.01 -23.39 -0.03
C ALA A 174 -13.90 -23.10 -1.25
N VAL A 175 -13.45 -23.61 -2.40
CA VAL A 175 -14.22 -23.79 -3.63
C VAL A 175 -15.41 -24.64 -3.21
N THR A 176 -16.56 -24.01 -2.99
CA THR A 176 -17.78 -24.75 -2.76
C THR A 176 -18.21 -25.27 -4.12
N ASP A 177 -17.96 -26.55 -4.36
CA ASP A 177 -18.40 -27.34 -5.53
C ASP A 177 -19.94 -27.34 -5.59
N GLY A 178 -20.50 -26.19 -5.96
CA GLY A 178 -21.91 -25.86 -5.97
C GLY A 178 -22.55 -26.32 -7.28
N GLU A 179 -23.85 -26.63 -7.23
CA GLU A 179 -24.59 -26.82 -8.46
C GLU A 179 -24.59 -25.49 -9.25
N ALA A 180 -24.32 -25.56 -10.55
CA ALA A 180 -24.31 -24.37 -11.39
C ALA A 180 -25.64 -23.60 -11.28
N ILE A 181 -25.56 -22.29 -11.06
CA ILE A 181 -26.71 -21.41 -10.84
C ILE A 181 -26.85 -20.48 -12.05
N ASP A 182 -27.98 -20.57 -12.74
CA ASP A 182 -28.38 -19.64 -13.81
C ASP A 182 -29.24 -18.52 -13.21
N PHE A 183 -28.70 -17.30 -13.21
CA PHE A 183 -29.38 -16.09 -12.73
C PHE A 183 -30.34 -15.50 -13.79
N GLY A 184 -30.38 -16.10 -14.98
CA GLY A 184 -31.17 -15.66 -16.13
C GLY A 184 -30.28 -15.14 -17.25
N GLY A 185 -30.82 -15.12 -18.48
CA GLY A 185 -30.09 -14.64 -19.66
C GLY A 185 -29.06 -15.63 -20.24
N GLY A 186 -28.74 -16.72 -19.54
CA GLY A 186 -27.71 -17.67 -19.97
C GLY A 186 -26.31 -17.33 -19.46
N LEU A 187 -26.22 -16.53 -18.39
CA LEU A 187 -25.00 -16.36 -17.59
C LEU A 187 -25.06 -17.34 -16.42
N THR A 188 -24.19 -18.35 -16.47
CA THR A 188 -24.20 -19.47 -15.52
C THR A 188 -22.99 -19.37 -14.60
N LEU A 189 -23.23 -19.20 -13.30
CA LEU A 189 -22.20 -19.33 -12.27
C LEU A 189 -21.86 -20.81 -12.08
N THR A 190 -20.64 -21.22 -12.38
CA THR A 190 -20.21 -22.63 -12.28
C THR A 190 -19.45 -22.94 -11.00
N ASP A 191 -18.82 -21.94 -10.40
CA ASP A 191 -18.10 -22.06 -9.14
C ASP A 191 -17.97 -20.69 -8.47
N HIS A 192 -17.84 -20.69 -7.14
CA HIS A 192 -17.50 -19.51 -6.36
C HIS A 192 -16.82 -19.87 -5.04
N GLY A 193 -16.05 -18.92 -4.52
CA GLY A 193 -15.25 -19.09 -3.33
C GLY A 193 -14.90 -17.75 -2.68
N TYR A 194 -14.17 -17.86 -1.58
CA TYR A 194 -13.51 -16.73 -0.93
C TYR A 194 -12.01 -16.99 -1.02
N ALA A 195 -11.24 -15.97 -1.40
CA ALA A 195 -9.81 -16.04 -1.56
C ALA A 195 -9.13 -14.83 -0.91
N ALA A 196 -7.87 -14.98 -0.54
CA ALA A 196 -7.02 -13.89 -0.07
C ALA A 196 -5.72 -13.90 -0.88
N ASP A 197 -5.29 -12.73 -1.31
CA ASP A 197 -3.98 -12.50 -1.92
C ASP A 197 -3.36 -11.23 -1.30
N GLY A 198 -2.40 -11.42 -0.39
CA GLY A 198 -1.85 -10.33 0.40
C GLY A 198 -2.92 -9.59 1.21
N PHE A 199 -2.88 -8.25 1.23
CA PHE A 199 -3.85 -7.39 1.93
C PHE A 199 -5.28 -7.48 1.37
N TYR A 200 -5.44 -8.08 0.21
CA TYR A 200 -6.67 -8.04 -0.54
C TYR A 200 -7.43 -9.36 -0.37
N GLN A 201 -8.69 -9.24 0.03
CA GLN A 201 -9.61 -10.36 0.11
C GLN A 201 -10.57 -10.29 -1.07
N TYR A 202 -11.01 -11.43 -1.58
CA TYR A 202 -11.83 -11.50 -2.78
C TYR A 202 -12.95 -12.51 -2.61
N VAL A 203 -14.12 -12.20 -3.16
CA VAL A 203 -15.06 -13.22 -3.57
C VAL A 203 -14.74 -13.57 -5.02
N VAL A 204 -14.37 -14.83 -5.24
CA VAL A 204 -13.94 -15.32 -6.55
C VAL A 204 -14.96 -16.28 -7.12
N GLY A 205 -14.94 -16.47 -8.43
CA GLY A 205 -15.77 -17.48 -9.06
C GLY A 205 -15.66 -17.50 -10.57
N THR A 206 -16.48 -18.33 -11.19
CA THR A 206 -16.45 -18.57 -12.64
C THR A 206 -17.84 -18.44 -13.22
N ILE A 207 -17.99 -17.55 -14.21
CA ILE A 207 -19.24 -17.33 -14.95
C ILE A 207 -19.03 -17.75 -16.40
N VAL A 208 -19.97 -18.53 -16.94
CA VAL A 208 -19.97 -18.95 -18.34
C VAL A 208 -21.15 -18.32 -19.06
N ASN A 209 -20.89 -17.69 -20.21
CA ASN A 209 -21.95 -17.27 -21.12
C ASN A 209 -22.42 -18.48 -21.95
N GLU A 210 -23.48 -19.15 -21.49
CA GLU A 210 -24.13 -20.25 -22.20
C GLU A 210 -25.21 -19.78 -23.18
N SER A 211 -25.38 -18.47 -23.35
CA SER A 211 -26.30 -17.90 -24.33
C SER A 211 -25.71 -17.90 -25.75
N ASP A 212 -26.55 -17.56 -26.74
CA ASP A 212 -26.13 -17.34 -28.13
C ASP A 212 -25.73 -15.86 -28.39
N SER A 213 -25.71 -15.02 -27.36
CA SER A 213 -25.50 -13.58 -27.43
C SER A 213 -24.17 -13.13 -26.84
N THR A 214 -23.55 -12.11 -27.42
CA THR A 214 -22.42 -11.41 -26.77
C THR A 214 -22.96 -10.41 -25.76
N TYR A 215 -22.46 -10.43 -24.53
CA TYR A 215 -22.76 -9.42 -23.53
C TYR A 215 -21.76 -8.28 -23.63
N SER A 216 -22.22 -7.06 -23.87
CA SER A 216 -21.36 -5.86 -23.86
C SER A 216 -20.73 -5.60 -22.51
N TYR A 217 -21.43 -5.99 -21.45
CA TYR A 217 -21.07 -5.82 -20.06
C TYR A 217 -21.74 -6.91 -19.23
N VAL A 218 -21.02 -7.44 -18.25
CA VAL A 218 -21.49 -8.41 -17.26
C VAL A 218 -20.95 -7.98 -15.90
N GLN A 219 -21.79 -8.00 -14.87
CA GLN A 219 -21.40 -7.74 -13.47
C GLN A 219 -21.92 -8.85 -12.56
N VAL A 220 -21.14 -9.17 -11.54
CA VAL A 220 -21.56 -9.98 -10.39
C VAL A 220 -21.70 -9.08 -9.17
N ASP A 221 -22.83 -9.16 -8.47
CA ASP A 221 -23.08 -8.45 -7.23
C ASP A 221 -23.00 -9.42 -6.05
N VAL A 222 -22.30 -9.00 -4.99
CA VAL A 222 -22.05 -9.81 -3.80
C VAL A 222 -22.43 -9.05 -2.55
N SER A 223 -23.21 -9.69 -1.66
CA SER A 223 -23.52 -9.18 -0.32
C SER A 223 -22.57 -9.78 0.69
N LEU A 224 -22.10 -8.95 1.64
CA LEU A 224 -21.18 -9.35 2.70
C LEU A 224 -21.84 -9.18 4.08
N THR A 225 -21.69 -10.17 4.95
CA THR A 225 -22.34 -10.19 6.27
C THR A 225 -21.39 -10.58 7.40
N ASP A 226 -21.65 -10.06 8.62
CA ASP A 226 -20.94 -10.44 9.84
C ASP A 226 -21.39 -11.81 10.39
N GLU A 227 -20.73 -12.30 11.45
CA GLU A 227 -21.06 -13.59 12.11
C GLU A 227 -22.51 -13.64 12.65
N ASN A 228 -23.13 -12.49 12.88
CA ASN A 228 -24.50 -12.38 13.36
C ASN A 228 -25.54 -12.33 12.22
N GLY A 229 -25.08 -12.35 10.97
CA GLY A 229 -25.91 -12.25 9.76
C GLY A 229 -26.38 -10.84 9.45
N ASN A 230 -25.74 -9.80 9.99
CA ASN A 230 -25.99 -8.41 9.58
C ASN A 230 -25.24 -8.12 8.28
N ILE A 231 -25.89 -7.46 7.32
CA ILE A 231 -25.21 -6.94 6.13
C ILE A 231 -24.28 -5.82 6.56
N ILE A 232 -22.98 -5.99 6.30
CA ILE A 232 -21.95 -5.00 6.63
C ILE A 232 -21.44 -4.29 5.38
N GLY A 233 -21.56 -4.92 4.21
CA GLY A 233 -21.11 -4.33 2.95
C GLY A 233 -21.55 -5.13 1.73
N GLY A 234 -20.97 -4.78 0.60
CA GLY A 234 -21.18 -5.44 -0.68
C GLY A 234 -20.04 -5.13 -1.63
N THR A 235 -19.75 -6.06 -2.52
CA THR A 235 -18.70 -5.92 -3.54
C THR A 235 -19.24 -6.37 -4.90
N PHE A 236 -18.52 -6.04 -5.95
CA PHE A 236 -18.80 -6.45 -7.31
C PHE A 236 -17.52 -6.63 -8.11
N ASP A 237 -17.63 -7.37 -9.20
CA ASP A 237 -16.63 -7.39 -10.27
C ASP A 237 -17.40 -7.33 -11.61
N ASN A 238 -16.74 -6.90 -12.67
CA ASN A 238 -17.38 -6.78 -13.98
C ASN A 238 -16.40 -7.00 -15.13
N ILE A 239 -16.94 -7.43 -16.27
CA ILE A 239 -16.20 -7.59 -17.53
C ILE A 239 -17.01 -7.06 -18.71
N ASN A 240 -16.31 -6.57 -19.73
CA ASN A 240 -16.90 -6.14 -21.00
C ASN A 240 -16.74 -7.22 -22.08
N ASN A 241 -17.68 -7.27 -23.01
CA ASN A 241 -17.62 -8.09 -24.23
C ASN A 241 -17.45 -9.61 -24.00
N LEU A 242 -18.29 -10.20 -23.14
CA LEU A 242 -18.31 -11.65 -22.90
C LEU A 242 -19.08 -12.38 -24.02
N GLU A 243 -18.36 -13.02 -24.94
CA GLU A 243 -18.93 -13.70 -26.12
C GLU A 243 -19.61 -15.04 -25.78
N PRO A 244 -20.49 -15.57 -26.65
CA PRO A 244 -21.09 -16.89 -26.50
C PRO A 244 -20.04 -18.00 -26.26
N GLY A 245 -20.25 -18.77 -25.21
CA GLY A 245 -19.39 -19.87 -24.78
C GLY A 245 -18.11 -19.45 -24.07
N GLN A 246 -17.87 -18.15 -23.86
CA GLN A 246 -16.72 -17.68 -23.07
C GLN A 246 -16.96 -17.84 -21.57
N THR A 247 -15.84 -17.94 -20.86
CA THR A 247 -15.77 -18.06 -19.42
C THR A 247 -15.05 -16.83 -18.87
N TRP A 248 -15.59 -16.28 -17.79
CA TRP A 248 -14.99 -15.21 -17.01
C TRP A 248 -14.72 -15.70 -15.60
N GLU A 249 -13.46 -15.63 -15.19
CA GLU A 249 -13.02 -15.82 -13.81
C GLU A 249 -13.01 -14.44 -13.15
N PHE A 250 -13.91 -14.22 -12.18
CA PHE A 250 -14.07 -12.93 -11.51
C PHE A 250 -13.37 -12.91 -10.15
N GLU A 251 -12.93 -11.73 -9.75
CA GLU A 251 -12.24 -11.45 -8.49
C GLU A 251 -12.82 -10.17 -7.87
N ALA A 252 -13.95 -10.30 -7.15
CA ALA A 252 -14.63 -9.18 -6.52
C ALA A 252 -13.95 -8.79 -5.21
N LEU A 253 -13.26 -7.65 -5.22
CA LEU A 253 -12.43 -7.17 -4.11
C LEU A 253 -13.25 -6.77 -2.87
N VAL A 254 -12.91 -7.32 -1.71
CA VAL A 254 -13.56 -7.11 -0.42
C VAL A 254 -12.77 -6.07 0.37
N PHE A 255 -13.40 -4.93 0.65
CA PHE A 255 -12.82 -3.83 1.45
C PHE A 255 -13.35 -3.78 2.89
N ASP A 256 -14.41 -4.54 3.18
CA ASP A 256 -15.09 -4.49 4.47
C ASP A 256 -14.39 -5.39 5.50
N ASP A 257 -14.12 -4.84 6.68
CA ASP A 257 -13.60 -5.61 7.82
C ASP A 257 -14.70 -6.46 8.48
N GLY A 258 -14.33 -7.60 9.07
CA GLY A 258 -15.24 -8.44 9.87
C GLY A 258 -16.27 -9.23 9.05
N VAL A 259 -15.97 -9.49 7.77
CA VAL A 259 -16.79 -10.34 6.89
C VAL A 259 -16.70 -11.79 7.34
N ALA A 260 -17.85 -12.39 7.68
CA ALA A 260 -17.95 -13.80 8.06
C ALA A 260 -18.60 -14.66 6.97
N TYR A 261 -19.54 -14.08 6.20
CA TYR A 261 -20.20 -14.78 5.10
C TYR A 261 -20.42 -13.85 3.91
N TYR A 262 -20.41 -14.43 2.71
CA TYR A 262 -20.80 -13.77 1.48
C TYR A 262 -21.99 -14.49 0.82
N GLU A 263 -22.71 -13.78 -0.04
CA GLU A 263 -23.77 -14.32 -0.90
C GLU A 263 -23.66 -13.68 -2.28
N ILE A 264 -23.61 -14.48 -3.36
CA ILE A 264 -23.77 -13.97 -4.72
C ILE A 264 -25.24 -13.58 -4.88
N VAL A 265 -25.50 -12.28 -4.98
CA VAL A 265 -26.84 -11.69 -4.96
C VAL A 265 -27.45 -11.72 -6.34
N ASP A 266 -26.68 -11.30 -7.35
CA ASP A 266 -27.15 -11.20 -8.72
C ASP A 266 -25.98 -11.35 -9.71
N ILE A 267 -26.30 -11.83 -10.91
CA ILE A 267 -25.42 -11.81 -12.06
C ILE A 267 -26.24 -11.31 -13.22
N PHE A 268 -25.87 -10.15 -13.76
CA PHE A 268 -26.58 -9.55 -14.86
C PHE A 268 -25.62 -9.05 -15.93
N GLY A 269 -26.14 -8.92 -17.14
CA GLY A 269 -25.38 -8.37 -18.24
C GLY A 269 -26.29 -7.75 -19.29
N TYR A 270 -25.70 -6.89 -20.11
CA TYR A 270 -26.37 -6.23 -21.22
C TYR A 270 -26.08 -6.96 -22.54
N ASP A 271 -27.04 -7.77 -22.97
CA ASP A 271 -27.00 -8.56 -24.21
C ASP A 271 -27.01 -7.64 -25.45
N LEU A 272 -25.92 -7.67 -26.24
CA LEU A 272 -25.74 -6.89 -27.48
C LEU A 272 -26.83 -7.15 -28.54
N SER A 273 -27.46 -8.33 -28.52
CA SER A 273 -28.51 -8.72 -29.46
C SER A 273 -29.91 -8.22 -29.06
N VAL A 274 -30.09 -7.82 -27.80
CA VAL A 274 -31.35 -7.29 -27.25
C VAL A 274 -31.37 -5.76 -27.33
N PHE A 275 -30.24 -5.12 -27.62
CA PHE A 275 -30.25 -3.75 -28.09
C PHE A 275 -31.03 -3.71 -29.40
N ASP A 276 -32.14 -2.97 -29.34
CA ASP A 276 -32.93 -2.66 -30.51
C ASP A 276 -31.97 -2.12 -31.57
N THR A 277 -31.91 -2.81 -32.71
CA THR A 277 -31.03 -2.46 -33.83
C THR A 277 -31.47 -1.18 -34.56
N ASP A 278 -32.42 -0.45 -33.97
CA ASP A 278 -32.71 0.95 -34.25
C ASP A 278 -31.79 1.93 -33.47
N PHE A 279 -30.82 1.42 -32.68
CA PHE A 279 -29.74 2.21 -32.08
C PHE A 279 -28.88 2.86 -33.18
N ASP A 280 -28.97 4.20 -33.28
CA ASP A 280 -28.16 5.01 -34.16
C ASP A 280 -27.19 5.87 -33.32
N PRO A 281 -25.95 5.38 -33.06
CA PRO A 281 -24.93 6.20 -32.41
C PRO A 281 -24.49 7.38 -33.27
N SER A 282 -24.99 7.52 -34.52
CA SER A 282 -24.69 8.68 -35.37
C SER A 282 -25.18 10.02 -34.81
N HIS A 283 -25.97 10.00 -33.74
CA HIS A 283 -26.44 11.19 -33.05
C HIS A 283 -25.56 11.62 -31.87
N LEU A 284 -24.55 10.84 -31.48
CA LEU A 284 -23.52 11.28 -30.54
C LEU A 284 -22.26 11.70 -31.31
N GLU A 285 -21.87 12.96 -31.20
CA GLU A 285 -20.70 13.50 -31.89
C GLU A 285 -19.65 13.97 -30.87
N VAL A 286 -18.39 13.49 -31.00
CA VAL A 286 -17.25 14.12 -30.32
C VAL A 286 -16.89 15.41 -31.07
N VAL A 287 -17.16 16.55 -30.43
CA VAL A 287 -16.95 17.89 -30.99
C VAL A 287 -15.49 18.31 -30.87
N ASP A 288 -14.86 17.98 -29.74
CA ASP A 288 -13.45 18.23 -29.48
C ASP A 288 -12.87 17.19 -28.52
N HIS A 289 -11.56 17.02 -28.59
CA HIS A 289 -10.80 16.23 -27.64
C HIS A 289 -9.32 16.64 -27.65
N LYS A 290 -8.64 16.49 -26.52
CA LYS A 290 -7.18 16.59 -26.41
C LYS A 290 -6.68 15.78 -25.21
N LEU A 291 -5.41 15.36 -25.31
CA LEU A 291 -4.65 14.88 -24.16
C LEU A 291 -4.18 16.08 -23.33
N VAL A 292 -4.39 16.02 -22.02
CA VAL A 292 -3.90 17.00 -21.04
C VAL A 292 -3.04 16.26 -20.02
N SER A 293 -1.91 16.88 -19.69
CA SER A 293 -1.03 16.43 -18.61
C SER A 293 -0.73 17.64 -17.75
N ASP A 294 -1.00 17.53 -16.45
CA ASP A 294 -0.57 18.49 -15.44
C ASP A 294 0.45 17.86 -14.46
N ASP A 295 0.83 18.60 -13.42
CA ASP A 295 1.83 18.16 -12.44
C ASP A 295 1.35 16.96 -11.57
N TYR A 296 0.07 16.59 -11.62
CA TYR A 296 -0.54 15.58 -10.76
C TYR A 296 -1.17 14.41 -11.52
N TYR A 297 -1.88 14.66 -12.62
CA TYR A 297 -2.59 13.63 -13.40
C TYR A 297 -2.58 13.95 -14.90
N SER A 298 -2.70 12.89 -15.70
CA SER A 298 -2.99 13.00 -17.14
C SER A 298 -4.42 12.54 -17.41
N TYR A 299 -5.06 13.12 -18.41
CA TYR A 299 -6.42 12.78 -18.78
C TYR A 299 -6.71 13.17 -20.23
N VAL A 300 -7.68 12.51 -20.86
CA VAL A 300 -8.26 12.98 -22.12
C VAL A 300 -9.51 13.76 -21.81
N GLU A 301 -9.51 15.05 -22.15
CA GLU A 301 -10.73 15.87 -22.09
C GLU A 301 -11.31 16.08 -23.47
N GLY A 302 -12.63 16.24 -23.53
CA GLY A 302 -13.33 16.59 -24.75
C GLY A 302 -14.81 16.88 -24.52
N THR A 303 -15.53 17.06 -25.62
CA THR A 303 -16.95 17.40 -25.59
C THR A 303 -17.72 16.46 -26.50
N ILE A 304 -18.76 15.80 -25.97
CA ILE A 304 -19.74 15.03 -26.74
C ILE A 304 -21.05 15.81 -26.79
N VAL A 305 -21.71 15.83 -27.94
CA VAL A 305 -23.06 16.40 -28.11
C VAL A 305 -24.04 15.32 -28.53
N ASN A 306 -25.24 15.35 -27.96
CA ASN A 306 -26.39 14.61 -28.48
C ASN A 306 -27.09 15.45 -29.57
N GLU A 307 -26.80 15.19 -30.83
CA GLU A 307 -27.46 15.80 -32.00
C GLU A 307 -28.84 15.20 -32.31
N GLY A 308 -29.22 14.14 -31.59
CA GLY A 308 -30.50 13.45 -31.74
C GLY A 308 -31.68 14.19 -31.09
N ASP A 309 -32.86 13.58 -31.19
CA ASP A 309 -34.10 14.04 -30.55
C ASP A 309 -34.54 13.17 -29.36
N GLU A 310 -33.73 12.17 -28.99
CA GLU A 310 -33.95 11.28 -27.85
C GLU A 310 -32.95 11.52 -26.71
N THR A 311 -33.35 11.23 -25.47
CA THR A 311 -32.48 11.30 -24.29
C THR A 311 -31.73 9.99 -24.16
N TYR A 312 -30.41 10.05 -24.00
CA TYR A 312 -29.62 8.90 -23.58
C TYR A 312 -29.63 8.79 -22.06
N SER A 313 -30.15 7.68 -21.53
CA SER A 313 -30.13 7.39 -20.10
C SER A 313 -28.71 7.13 -19.59
N TYR A 314 -27.83 6.61 -20.45
CA TYR A 314 -26.41 6.41 -20.19
C TYR A 314 -25.60 6.71 -21.45
N VAL A 315 -24.42 7.32 -21.31
CA VAL A 315 -23.44 7.55 -22.38
C VAL A 315 -22.03 7.29 -21.83
N GLN A 316 -21.19 6.59 -22.58
CA GLN A 316 -19.78 6.33 -22.26
C GLN A 316 -18.88 6.58 -23.47
N ILE A 317 -17.66 7.03 -23.20
CA ILE A 317 -16.59 7.11 -24.19
C ILE A 317 -15.45 6.17 -23.79
N ASP A 318 -14.99 5.34 -24.72
CA ASP A 318 -13.88 4.41 -24.53
C ASP A 318 -12.66 4.85 -25.35
N ILE A 319 -11.49 4.87 -24.71
CA ILE A 319 -10.26 5.46 -25.25
C ILE A 319 -9.09 4.48 -25.07
N SER A 320 -8.35 4.19 -26.13
CA SER A 320 -7.08 3.43 -26.05
C SER A 320 -5.89 4.37 -25.92
N LEU A 321 -4.88 3.94 -25.17
CA LEU A 321 -3.67 4.70 -24.84
C LEU A 321 -2.42 4.02 -25.42
N TYR A 322 -1.50 4.79 -25.97
CA TYR A 322 -0.32 4.31 -26.70
C TYR A 322 0.98 4.99 -26.24
N ASP A 323 2.09 4.25 -26.28
CA ASP A 323 3.45 4.76 -26.05
C ASP A 323 4.06 5.44 -27.30
N GLU A 324 5.27 6.02 -27.16
CA GLU A 324 6.01 6.70 -28.25
C GLU A 324 6.35 5.75 -29.42
N ASP A 325 6.43 4.44 -29.16
CA ASP A 325 6.69 3.41 -30.16
C ASP A 325 5.40 2.96 -30.89
N GLY A 326 4.23 3.45 -30.45
CA GLY A 326 2.92 3.13 -31.00
C GLY A 326 2.32 1.82 -30.49
N ASN A 327 2.83 1.25 -29.40
CA ASN A 327 2.22 0.09 -28.75
C ASN A 327 1.08 0.55 -27.85
N ARG A 328 -0.03 -0.20 -27.84
CA ARG A 328 -1.12 0.04 -26.89
C ARG A 328 -0.67 -0.36 -25.48
N ILE A 329 -0.70 0.59 -24.55
CA ILE A 329 -0.26 0.40 -23.16
C ILE A 329 -1.41 0.40 -22.16
N GLY A 330 -2.62 0.80 -22.58
CA GLY A 330 -3.80 0.79 -21.72
C GLY A 330 -5.07 1.27 -22.41
N SER A 331 -6.06 1.60 -21.58
CA SER A 331 -7.31 2.25 -21.99
C SER A 331 -7.94 2.99 -20.82
N THR A 332 -8.68 4.05 -21.12
CA THR A 332 -9.45 4.83 -20.16
C THR A 332 -10.86 5.08 -20.69
N PHE A 333 -11.78 5.50 -19.82
CA PHE A 333 -13.14 5.84 -20.18
C PHE A 333 -13.68 6.97 -19.28
N ASP A 334 -14.78 7.57 -19.71
CA ASP A 334 -15.63 8.44 -18.88
C ASP A 334 -17.09 8.18 -19.25
N ASN A 335 -18.02 8.54 -18.39
CA ASN A 335 -19.45 8.30 -18.60
C ASN A 335 -20.36 9.36 -17.96
N ILE A 336 -21.59 9.45 -18.46
CA ILE A 336 -22.65 10.30 -17.92
C ILE A 336 -24.01 9.64 -18.06
N ASN A 337 -24.96 10.04 -17.21
CA ASN A 337 -26.36 9.63 -17.29
C ASN A 337 -27.24 10.79 -17.78
N ASP A 338 -28.39 10.45 -18.36
CA ASP A 338 -29.47 11.38 -18.70
C ASP A 338 -29.10 12.52 -19.67
N LEU A 339 -28.26 12.26 -20.68
CA LEU A 339 -27.84 13.23 -21.69
C LEU A 339 -29.00 13.60 -22.64
N GLN A 340 -29.56 14.80 -22.46
CA GLN A 340 -30.75 15.25 -23.18
C GLN A 340 -30.48 15.61 -24.65
N PRO A 341 -31.50 15.65 -25.51
CA PRO A 341 -31.39 16.17 -26.88
C PRO A 341 -30.77 17.57 -26.94
N GLY A 342 -29.73 17.73 -27.74
CA GLY A 342 -28.97 18.97 -27.91
C GLY A 342 -28.08 19.34 -26.72
N GLU A 343 -27.99 18.50 -25.69
CA GLU A 343 -27.11 18.70 -24.55
C GLU A 343 -25.67 18.31 -24.91
N THR A 344 -24.73 19.01 -24.28
CA THR A 344 -23.29 18.76 -24.42
C THR A 344 -22.74 18.26 -23.11
N TRP A 345 -22.01 17.15 -23.15
CA TRP A 345 -21.25 16.62 -22.04
C TRP A 345 -19.76 16.91 -22.24
N LYS A 346 -19.12 17.47 -21.22
CA LYS A 346 -17.67 17.61 -21.17
C LYS A 346 -17.12 16.45 -20.36
N PHE A 347 -16.36 15.59 -21.00
CA PHE A 347 -15.78 14.40 -20.39
C PHE A 347 -14.32 14.67 -19.99
N GLU A 348 -13.86 14.02 -18.93
CA GLU A 348 -12.49 14.00 -18.43
C GLU A 348 -12.11 12.55 -18.06
N ALA A 349 -11.60 11.79 -19.02
CA ALA A 349 -11.19 10.40 -18.83
C ALA A 349 -9.78 10.32 -18.24
N LEU A 350 -9.67 9.92 -16.97
CA LEU A 350 -8.42 9.89 -16.22
C LEU A 350 -7.46 8.81 -16.73
N ILE A 351 -6.18 9.14 -16.87
CA ILE A 351 -5.12 8.24 -17.29
C ILE A 351 -4.26 7.90 -16.08
N PHE A 352 -4.13 6.60 -15.79
CA PHE A 352 -3.27 6.10 -14.71
C PHE A 352 -1.98 5.46 -15.25
N GLU A 353 -1.92 5.17 -16.54
CA GLU A 353 -0.77 4.58 -17.20
C GLU A 353 0.37 5.60 -17.35
N PRO A 354 1.61 5.25 -16.96
CA PRO A 354 2.77 6.11 -17.18
C PRO A 354 3.16 6.10 -18.67
N ASN A 355 3.82 7.18 -19.12
CA ASN A 355 4.42 7.30 -20.46
C ASN A 355 3.43 7.21 -21.66
N VAL A 356 2.20 7.69 -21.50
CA VAL A 356 1.28 7.88 -22.64
C VAL A 356 1.80 8.98 -23.57
N ASP A 357 2.00 8.64 -24.85
CA ASP A 357 2.36 9.59 -25.92
C ASP A 357 1.14 9.99 -26.76
N SER A 358 0.27 9.02 -27.07
CA SER A 358 -0.91 9.26 -27.89
C SER A 358 -2.11 8.42 -27.46
N TYR A 359 -3.29 8.76 -27.99
CA TYR A 359 -4.54 8.08 -27.68
C TYR A 359 -5.44 8.00 -28.91
N GLU A 360 -6.41 7.09 -28.85
CA GLU A 360 -7.44 6.91 -29.87
C GLU A 360 -8.80 6.74 -29.20
N ILE A 361 -9.78 7.55 -29.58
CA ILE A 361 -11.17 7.33 -29.20
C ILE A 361 -11.67 6.13 -29.98
N ILE A 362 -12.00 5.05 -29.28
CA ILE A 362 -12.41 3.78 -29.87
C ILE A 362 -13.90 3.80 -30.17
N GLU A 363 -14.69 4.21 -29.18
CA GLU A 363 -16.14 4.12 -29.25
C GLU A 363 -16.80 5.20 -28.38
N ILE A 364 -17.97 5.64 -28.83
CA ILE A 364 -18.96 6.28 -27.96
C ILE A 364 -20.18 5.37 -27.99
N SER A 365 -20.63 4.98 -26.80
CA SER A 365 -21.81 4.16 -26.61
C SER A 365 -22.82 4.89 -25.73
N GLY A 366 -24.10 4.53 -25.86
CA GLY A 366 -25.16 5.05 -25.00
C GLY A 366 -26.51 4.39 -25.27
N PHE A 367 -27.46 4.49 -24.35
CA PHE A 367 -28.81 3.92 -24.51
C PHE A 367 -29.89 4.68 -23.75
#